data_AF-A0A256XQT6-F1
#
_entry.id   AF-A0A256XQT6-F1
#
_cell.length_a   1.000
_cell.length_b   1.000
_cell.length_c   1.000
_cell.angle_alpha   90.00
_cell.angle_beta   90.00
_cell.angle_gamma   90.00
#
_symmetry.space_group_name_H-M   'P 1'
#
loop_
_entity.id
_entity.type
_entity.pdbx_description
1 polymer ?
#
loop_
_entity_poly.entity_id
_entity_poly.type
_entity_poly.pdbx_seq_one_letter_code
_entity_poly.pdbx_strand_id
1 'polypeptide(L)'
;MKVEVVKKRLKERVYLTLLRYKGEGKINIGKTEIHIAINPKDIHKFDRPDCLLWIEISLKILKQPLKLKIPIPIEATSKERSMKGALEDLTIFVKKGRYPIEIPMLVIANKGYQTTERKEKFPVKFIIRQIPSIFLELEK
;
A
#
# COMPACT_ATOMS: atom_id res chain seq x y z
N MET A 1 8.03 2.32 30.50
CA MET A 1 7.75 3.71 30.05
C MET A 1 8.60 4.20 28.87
N LYS A 2 9.95 4.16 28.91
CA LYS A 2 10.78 4.75 27.83
C LYS A 2 10.64 4.09 26.44
N VAL A 3 10.53 2.76 26.35
CA VAL A 3 10.51 2.01 25.07
C VAL A 3 9.25 2.26 24.25
N GLU A 4 8.10 2.36 24.91
CA GLU A 4 6.80 2.51 24.25
C GLU A 4 6.61 3.92 23.68
N VAL A 5 7.11 4.94 24.39
CA VAL A 5 7.18 6.32 23.91
C VAL A 5 8.08 6.44 22.67
N VAL A 6 9.22 5.73 22.65
CA VAL A 6 10.14 5.70 21.49
C VAL A 6 9.47 5.02 20.29
N LYS A 7 8.78 3.88 20.50
CA LYS A 7 8.08 3.18 19.41
C LYS A 7 6.95 4.04 18.82
N LYS A 8 6.15 4.69 19.65
CA LYS A 8 5.08 5.59 19.19
C LYS A 8 5.61 6.76 18.35
N ARG A 9 6.68 7.41 18.80
CA ARG A 9 7.34 8.50 18.05
C ARG A 9 7.90 8.02 16.71
N LEU A 10 8.43 6.80 16.63
CA LEU A 10 8.94 6.25 15.36
C LEU A 10 7.82 6.02 14.35
N LYS A 11 6.67 5.47 14.78
CA LYS A 11 5.49 5.25 13.93
C LYS A 11 4.97 6.56 13.33
N GLU A 12 4.77 7.56 14.18
CA GLU A 12 4.35 8.91 13.77
C GLU A 12 5.36 9.51 12.78
N ARG A 13 6.66 9.37 13.05
CA ARG A 13 7.72 9.84 12.14
C ARG A 13 7.71 9.13 10.79
N VAL A 14 7.52 7.80 10.75
CA VAL A 14 7.38 7.05 9.49
C VAL A 14 6.20 7.59 8.69
N TYR A 15 5.03 7.74 9.32
CA TYR A 15 3.85 8.27 8.64
C TYR A 15 4.07 9.68 8.08
N LEU A 16 4.63 10.59 8.89
CA LEU A 16 4.94 11.96 8.46
C LEU A 16 5.96 11.99 7.31
N THR A 17 6.90 11.04 7.28
CA THR A 17 7.85 10.90 6.17
C THR A 17 7.13 10.42 4.91
N LEU A 18 6.25 9.43 5.03
CA LEU A 18 5.46 8.93 3.90
C LEU A 18 4.57 10.01 3.27
N LEU A 19 4.02 10.92 4.10
CA LEU A 19 3.22 12.06 3.61
C LEU A 19 3.97 12.97 2.65
N ARG A 20 5.31 13.02 2.70
CA ARG A 20 6.12 13.81 1.74
C ARG A 20 6.08 13.24 0.33
N TYR A 21 5.83 11.93 0.20
CA TYR A 21 5.66 11.27 -1.11
C TYR A 21 4.20 11.22 -1.56
N LYS A 22 3.26 11.74 -0.75
CA LYS A 22 1.85 11.81 -1.15
C LYS A 22 1.72 12.73 -2.36
N GLY A 23 1.03 12.27 -3.39
CA GLY A 23 0.79 13.08 -4.57
C GLY A 23 0.05 12.30 -5.64
N GLU A 24 -0.29 12.99 -6.70
CA GLU A 24 -0.88 12.42 -7.90
C GLU A 24 -0.16 12.93 -9.14
N GLY A 25 -0.17 12.11 -10.18
CA GLY A 25 0.46 12.42 -11.45
C GLY A 25 -0.25 11.74 -12.60
N LYS A 26 0.01 12.23 -13.80
CA LYS A 26 -0.53 11.69 -15.04
C LYS A 26 0.60 11.38 -15.99
N ILE A 27 0.52 10.25 -16.66
CA ILE A 27 1.45 9.84 -17.70
C ILE A 27 0.67 9.32 -18.91
N ASN A 28 1.10 9.72 -20.10
CA ASN A 28 0.56 9.20 -21.34
C ASN A 28 1.42 8.03 -21.82
N ILE A 29 0.79 6.88 -22.05
CA ILE A 29 1.42 5.70 -22.65
C ILE A 29 0.59 5.27 -23.85
N GLY A 30 1.16 5.44 -25.06
CA GLY A 30 0.44 5.21 -26.30
C GLY A 30 -0.79 6.11 -26.40
N LYS A 31 -1.98 5.51 -26.58
CA LYS A 31 -3.27 6.22 -26.69
C LYS A 31 -4.02 6.34 -25.35
N THR A 32 -3.37 6.02 -24.24
CA THR A 32 -4.00 5.94 -22.92
C THR A 32 -3.31 6.89 -21.95
N GLU A 33 -4.11 7.68 -21.24
CA GLU A 33 -3.67 8.43 -20.07
C GLU A 33 -3.83 7.55 -18.82
N ILE A 34 -2.77 7.48 -18.02
CA ILE A 34 -2.73 6.75 -16.75
C ILE A 34 -2.56 7.79 -15.64
N HIS A 35 -3.48 7.75 -14.69
CA HIS A 35 -3.44 8.55 -13.46
C HIS A 35 -2.90 7.66 -12.36
N ILE A 36 -1.89 8.14 -11.64
CA ILE A 36 -1.26 7.43 -10.53
C ILE A 36 -1.34 8.33 -9.31
N ALA A 37 -1.79 7.79 -8.18
CA ALA A 37 -1.77 8.47 -6.90
C ALA A 37 -1.07 7.61 -5.84
N ILE A 38 -0.30 8.29 -4.98
CA ILE A 38 0.37 7.71 -3.82
C ILE A 38 -0.30 8.27 -2.58
N ASN A 39 -0.91 7.40 -1.77
CA ASN A 39 -1.73 7.79 -0.62
C ASN A 39 -1.30 7.04 0.65
N PRO A 40 -0.49 7.66 1.51
CA PRO A 40 -0.17 7.12 2.83
C PRO A 40 -1.41 7.12 3.75
N LYS A 41 -1.59 6.04 4.50
CA LYS A 41 -2.63 5.90 5.52
C LYS A 41 -2.02 5.40 6.81
N ASP A 42 -2.23 6.16 7.87
CA ASP A 42 -1.87 5.75 9.21
C ASP A 42 -2.93 4.80 9.79
N ILE A 43 -2.51 3.62 10.24
CA ILE A 43 -3.40 2.60 10.81
C ILE A 43 -2.90 2.07 12.17
N HIS A 44 -1.77 2.58 12.69
CA HIS A 44 -1.08 2.00 13.85
C HIS A 44 -1.89 1.97 15.15
N LYS A 45 -2.98 2.74 15.23
CA LYS A 45 -3.89 2.79 16.38
C LYS A 45 -4.90 1.66 16.41
N PHE A 46 -5.24 1.08 15.27
CA PHE A 46 -6.39 0.18 15.12
C PHE A 46 -6.08 -1.12 14.39
N ASP A 47 -4.93 -1.19 13.70
CA ASP A 47 -4.53 -2.36 12.96
C ASP A 47 -3.01 -2.53 12.90
N ARG A 48 -2.59 -3.60 12.24
CA ARG A 48 -1.20 -3.86 11.87
C ARG A 48 -1.15 -4.19 10.38
N PRO A 49 -0.12 -3.74 9.64
CA PRO A 49 1.10 -3.05 10.12
C PRO A 49 0.83 -1.60 10.56
N ASP A 50 1.87 -0.86 10.95
CA ASP A 50 1.73 0.53 11.39
C ASP A 50 1.16 1.49 10.33
N CYS A 51 1.54 1.34 9.07
CA CYS A 51 1.12 2.21 7.98
C CYS A 51 0.82 1.42 6.70
N LEU A 52 0.00 2.01 5.84
CA LEU A 52 -0.18 1.57 4.46
C LEU A 52 0.24 2.68 3.51
N LEU A 53 0.98 2.33 2.47
CA LEU A 53 1.15 3.19 1.30
C LEU A 53 0.27 2.64 0.18
N TRP A 54 -0.80 3.35 -0.15
CA TRP A 54 -1.66 2.98 -1.28
C TRP A 54 -1.08 3.51 -2.57
N ILE A 55 -0.91 2.60 -3.53
CA ILE A 55 -0.68 2.95 -4.94
C ILE A 55 -2.01 2.76 -5.66
N GLU A 56 -2.55 3.85 -6.17
CA GLU A 56 -3.81 3.86 -6.91
C GLU A 56 -3.53 4.21 -8.37
N ILE A 57 -3.92 3.34 -9.28
CA ILE A 57 -3.74 3.51 -10.71
C ILE A 57 -5.11 3.50 -11.37
N SER A 58 -5.42 4.56 -12.10
CA SER A 58 -6.66 4.68 -12.88
C SER A 58 -6.32 4.93 -14.34
N LEU A 59 -6.96 4.19 -15.24
CA LEU A 59 -6.79 4.36 -16.68
C LEU A 59 -8.09 4.02 -17.42
N LYS A 60 -8.19 4.46 -18.67
CA LYS A 60 -9.34 4.15 -19.53
C LYS A 60 -8.89 3.34 -20.75
N ILE A 61 -9.32 2.10 -20.83
CA ILE A 61 -9.06 1.20 -21.98
C ILE A 61 -10.40 0.76 -22.57
N LEU A 62 -10.54 0.79 -23.89
CA LEU A 62 -11.79 0.40 -24.60
C LEU A 62 -13.03 1.13 -24.04
N LYS A 63 -12.87 2.41 -23.69
CA LYS A 63 -13.85 3.26 -23.02
C LYS A 63 -14.28 2.81 -21.61
N GLN A 64 -13.69 1.75 -21.07
CA GLN A 64 -13.95 1.26 -19.72
C GLN A 64 -12.95 1.87 -18.72
N PRO A 65 -13.42 2.43 -17.59
CA PRO A 65 -12.54 2.84 -16.51
C PRO A 65 -12.01 1.61 -15.78
N LEU A 66 -10.69 1.49 -15.68
CA LEU A 66 -10.02 0.45 -14.92
C LEU A 66 -9.30 1.08 -13.75
N LYS A 67 -9.45 0.49 -12.56
CA LYS A 67 -8.82 0.95 -11.32
C LYS A 67 -8.09 -0.20 -10.67
N LEU A 68 -6.81 0.01 -10.35
CA LEU A 68 -5.96 -0.90 -9.58
C LEU A 68 -5.58 -0.20 -8.28
N LYS A 69 -5.78 -0.86 -7.14
CA LYS A 69 -5.32 -0.36 -5.83
C LYS A 69 -4.45 -1.40 -5.14
N ILE A 70 -3.23 -1.02 -4.79
CA ILE A 70 -2.25 -1.89 -4.12
C ILE A 70 -1.90 -1.27 -2.77
N PRO A 71 -2.22 -1.92 -1.64
CA PRO A 71 -1.70 -1.54 -0.34
C PRO A 71 -0.30 -2.10 -0.13
N ILE A 72 0.67 -1.24 0.12
CA ILE A 72 2.01 -1.65 0.56
C ILE A 72 2.06 -1.54 2.10
N PRO A 73 2.21 -2.67 2.82
CA PRO A 73 2.34 -2.67 4.27
C PRO A 73 3.70 -2.13 4.73
N ILE A 74 3.71 -1.20 5.70
CA ILE A 74 4.92 -0.60 6.25
C ILE A 74 4.89 -0.69 7.78
N GLU A 75 5.88 -1.36 8.37
CA GLU A 75 6.01 -1.55 9.82
C GLU A 75 7.19 -0.74 10.37
N ALA A 76 6.96 0.00 11.46
CA ALA A 76 7.98 0.83 12.09
C ALA A 76 8.55 0.12 13.32
N THR A 77 9.84 -0.23 13.26
CA THR A 77 10.46 -1.05 14.29
C THR A 77 11.81 -0.50 14.76
N SER A 78 12.01 -0.51 16.08
CA SER A 78 13.12 0.16 16.76
C SER A 78 14.27 -0.77 17.14
N LYS A 79 14.28 -2.02 16.66
CA LYS A 79 15.30 -3.04 17.00
C LYS A 79 15.97 -3.58 15.75
N GLU A 80 17.27 -3.86 15.82
CA GLU A 80 18.04 -4.43 14.71
C GLU A 80 17.66 -5.89 14.39
N ARG A 81 17.09 -6.64 15.36
CA ARG A 81 16.57 -8.01 15.20
C ARG A 81 15.07 -8.09 14.91
N SER A 82 14.50 -7.05 14.30
CA SER A 82 13.06 -6.81 14.21
C SER A 82 12.30 -7.48 13.07
N MET A 83 13.00 -8.13 12.14
CA MET A 83 12.37 -8.73 10.96
C MET A 83 11.30 -9.78 11.32
N LYS A 84 11.49 -10.51 12.42
CA LYS A 84 10.48 -11.48 12.92
C LYS A 84 9.15 -10.80 13.27
N GLY A 85 9.18 -9.66 13.95
CA GLY A 85 7.96 -8.92 14.29
C GLY A 85 7.25 -8.38 13.05
N ALA A 86 8.01 -7.84 12.09
CA ALA A 86 7.46 -7.41 10.80
C ALA A 86 6.82 -8.57 10.01
N LEU A 87 7.41 -9.77 10.05
CA LEU A 87 6.84 -10.98 9.43
C LEU A 87 5.54 -11.44 10.11
N GLU A 88 5.48 -11.37 11.43
CA GLU A 88 4.26 -11.67 12.20
C GLU A 88 3.13 -10.68 11.85
N ASP A 89 3.44 -9.38 11.82
CA ASP A 89 2.47 -8.35 11.46
C ASP A 89 2.00 -8.46 9.99
N LEU A 90 2.91 -8.81 9.07
CA LEU A 90 2.56 -9.12 7.68
C LEU A 90 1.62 -10.34 7.59
N THR A 91 1.87 -11.38 8.38
CA THR A 91 1.02 -12.58 8.41
C THR A 91 -0.39 -12.23 8.90
N ILE A 92 -0.48 -11.39 9.95
CA ILE A 92 -1.76 -10.91 10.48
C ILE A 92 -2.49 -10.05 9.43
N PHE A 93 -1.77 -9.15 8.76
CA PHE A 93 -2.31 -8.30 7.69
C PHE A 93 -2.97 -9.14 6.58
N VAL A 94 -2.26 -10.16 6.08
CA VAL A 94 -2.77 -11.07 5.05
C VAL A 94 -3.99 -11.85 5.55
N LYS A 95 -3.94 -12.39 6.77
CA LYS A 95 -5.05 -13.16 7.35
C LYS A 95 -6.31 -12.33 7.54
N LYS A 96 -6.19 -11.07 7.95
CA LYS A 96 -7.34 -10.18 8.18
C LYS A 96 -8.04 -9.78 6.88
N GLY A 97 -7.29 -9.65 5.77
CA GLY A 97 -7.85 -9.29 4.47
C GLY A 97 -8.63 -7.97 4.43
N ARG A 98 -8.41 -7.07 5.40
CA ARG A 98 -9.11 -5.78 5.53
C ARG A 98 -8.74 -4.79 4.44
N TYR A 99 -7.54 -4.95 3.87
CA TYR A 99 -6.98 -4.08 2.85
C TYR A 99 -6.58 -4.94 1.64
N PRO A 100 -7.56 -5.43 0.86
CA PRO A 100 -7.28 -6.25 -0.30
C PRO A 100 -6.65 -5.42 -1.42
N ILE A 101 -5.88 -6.09 -2.27
CA ILE A 101 -5.54 -5.53 -3.58
C ILE A 101 -6.82 -5.55 -4.43
N GLU A 102 -7.15 -4.43 -5.06
CA GLU A 102 -8.24 -4.34 -6.02
C GLU A 102 -7.64 -4.44 -7.43
N ILE A 103 -7.86 -5.55 -8.13
CA ILE A 103 -7.37 -5.76 -9.50
C ILE A 103 -8.57 -5.85 -10.44
N PRO A 104 -8.65 -5.03 -11.50
CA PRO A 104 -9.72 -5.13 -12.46
C PRO A 104 -9.47 -6.28 -13.44
N MET A 105 -10.50 -7.02 -13.79
CA MET A 105 -10.52 -7.91 -14.95
C MET A 105 -11.41 -7.28 -16.03
N LEU A 106 -10.91 -7.21 -17.26
CA LEU A 106 -11.69 -6.79 -18.41
C LEU A 106 -12.12 -8.02 -19.21
N VAL A 107 -13.43 -8.22 -19.35
CA VAL A 107 -14.01 -9.29 -20.17
C VAL A 107 -14.50 -8.68 -21.48
N ILE A 108 -14.08 -9.26 -22.60
CA ILE A 108 -14.54 -8.87 -23.95
C ILE A 108 -15.54 -9.93 -24.42
N ALA A 109 -16.76 -9.49 -24.69
CA ALA A 109 -17.85 -10.36 -25.13
C ALA A 109 -18.48 -9.85 -26.42
N ASN A 110 -19.14 -10.74 -27.16
CA ASN A 110 -19.78 -10.39 -28.43
C ASN A 110 -20.92 -9.37 -28.26
N LYS A 111 -21.64 -9.43 -27.12
CA LYS A 111 -22.76 -8.53 -26.79
C LYS A 111 -22.91 -8.38 -25.28
N GLY A 112 -23.52 -7.27 -24.86
CA GLY A 112 -23.90 -7.00 -23.48
C GLY A 112 -22.84 -6.25 -22.67
N TYR A 113 -23.30 -5.64 -21.57
CA TYR A 113 -22.45 -5.04 -20.55
C TYR A 113 -22.83 -5.66 -19.21
N GLN A 114 -21.84 -6.17 -18.48
CA GLN A 114 -22.04 -6.77 -17.17
C GLN A 114 -20.85 -6.42 -16.27
N THR A 115 -21.12 -6.24 -14.98
CA THR A 115 -20.10 -6.03 -13.95
C THR A 115 -20.44 -6.89 -12.75
N THR A 116 -19.45 -7.58 -12.22
CA THR A 116 -19.55 -8.41 -11.02
C THR A 116 -18.32 -8.18 -10.17
N GLU A 117 -18.52 -8.03 -8.86
CA GLU A 117 -17.43 -7.97 -7.88
C GLU A 117 -17.29 -9.32 -7.19
N ARG A 118 -16.04 -9.77 -7.05
CA ARG A 118 -15.67 -11.01 -6.35
C ARG A 118 -14.44 -10.75 -5.50
N LYS A 119 -14.40 -11.33 -4.29
CA LYS A 119 -13.20 -11.36 -3.45
C LYS A 119 -12.62 -12.76 -3.52
N GLU A 120 -11.41 -12.86 -4.05
CA GLU A 120 -10.71 -14.13 -4.22
C GLU A 120 -9.31 -14.04 -3.60
N LYS A 121 -8.75 -15.19 -3.20
CA LYS A 121 -7.35 -15.26 -2.79
C LYS A 121 -6.47 -15.25 -4.04
N PHE A 122 -5.57 -14.27 -4.14
CA PHE A 122 -4.62 -14.16 -5.23
C PHE A 122 -3.20 -14.46 -4.73
N PRO A 123 -2.37 -15.22 -5.47
CA PRO A 123 -0.99 -15.46 -5.07
C PRO A 123 -0.20 -14.14 -5.07
N VAL A 124 0.43 -13.82 -3.94
CA VAL A 124 1.27 -12.62 -3.78
C VAL A 124 2.61 -13.02 -3.17
N LYS A 125 3.70 -12.51 -3.75
CA LYS A 125 5.05 -12.63 -3.20
C LYS A 125 5.46 -11.32 -2.55
N PHE A 126 5.72 -11.35 -1.24
CA PHE A 126 6.29 -10.21 -0.52
C PHE A 126 7.81 -10.28 -0.52
N ILE A 127 8.46 -9.19 -0.96
CA ILE A 127 9.90 -8.98 -0.79
C ILE A 127 10.08 -7.94 0.29
N ILE A 128 10.61 -8.35 1.44
CA ILE A 128 10.74 -7.47 2.61
C ILE A 128 12.11 -6.82 2.61
N ARG A 129 12.13 -5.49 2.77
CA ARG A 129 13.36 -4.69 2.86
C ARG A 129 13.33 -3.89 4.15
N GLN A 130 14.45 -3.86 4.85
CA GLN A 130 14.63 -3.05 6.06
C GLN A 130 15.57 -1.90 5.75
N ILE A 131 15.22 -0.71 6.20
CA ILE A 131 16.08 0.48 6.16
C ILE A 131 16.25 1.05 7.57
N PRO A 132 17.44 1.56 7.93
CA PRO A 132 17.64 2.33 9.15
C PRO A 132 16.77 3.58 9.24
N SER A 133 16.24 3.89 10.43
CA SER A 133 15.37 5.05 10.64
C SER A 133 16.06 6.41 10.48
N ILE A 134 17.40 6.45 10.53
CA ILE A 134 18.20 7.66 10.26
C ILE A 134 17.97 8.21 8.86
N PHE A 135 17.63 7.34 7.88
CA PHE A 135 17.35 7.77 6.51
C PHE A 135 16.04 8.55 6.38
N LEU A 136 15.16 8.52 7.38
CA LEU A 136 13.90 9.30 7.37
C LEU A 136 14.13 10.82 7.51
N GLU A 137 15.34 11.25 7.90
CA GLU A 137 15.69 12.66 8.13
C GLU A 137 16.52 13.29 6.99
N LEU A 138 17.04 12.50 6.06
CA LEU A 138 18.07 12.93 5.11
C LEU A 138 17.54 13.47 3.78
N GLU A 139 16.23 13.38 3.52
CA GLU A 139 15.60 14.03 2.36
C GLU A 139 15.10 15.43 2.77
N LYS A 140 15.97 16.43 2.55
CA LYS A 140 15.64 17.86 2.51
C LYS A 140 15.68 18.35 1.08
#